data_AF-A0ABC9VSW8-F1
#
_entry.id   AF-A0ABC9VSW8-F1
#
_cell.length_a   1.000
_cell.length_b   1.000
_cell.length_c   1.000
_cell.angle_alpha   90.00
_cell.angle_beta   90.00
_cell.angle_gamma   90.00
#
_symmetry.space_group_name_H-M   'P 1'
#
loop_
_entity.id
_entity.type
_entity.pdbx_description
1 polymer ?
#
loop_
_entity_poly.entity_id
_entity_poly.type
_entity_poly.pdbx_seq_one_letter_code
_entity_poly.pdbx_strand_id
1 'polypeptide(L)'
;MLDLVLTKKEGLVGNVKLKGSLGCSDHEMVEFKILRAARRVHSELTTLDFRREDFGLFRDLLGRVPWDKAMEGRGAQDSWLILRITSSKLRSDASQQRESQAKMPGGLHG
;
A
#
# COMPACT_ATOMS: atom_id res chain seq x y z
N MET A 1 1.00 -21.16 -19.95
CA MET A 1 0.06 -20.14 -20.53
C MET A 1 0.90 -19.03 -21.16
N LEU A 2 0.37 -18.12 -22.00
CA LEU A 2 1.15 -17.00 -22.58
C LEU A 2 0.93 -15.70 -21.79
N ASP A 3 1.98 -14.89 -21.66
CA ASP A 3 1.95 -13.57 -21.04
C ASP A 3 2.04 -12.46 -22.11
N LEU A 4 1.10 -11.51 -22.10
CA LEU A 4 0.98 -10.46 -23.11
C LEU A 4 0.88 -9.07 -22.48
N VAL A 5 1.63 -8.11 -23.04
CA VAL A 5 1.54 -6.68 -22.70
C VAL A 5 0.96 -5.91 -23.89
N LEU A 6 -0.28 -5.42 -23.75
CA LEU A 6 -0.97 -4.64 -24.77
C LEU A 6 -0.91 -3.14 -24.47
N THR A 7 -0.59 -2.33 -25.47
CA THR A 7 -0.53 -0.87 -25.34
C THR A 7 -1.33 -0.18 -26.44
N LYS A 8 -2.11 0.83 -26.09
CA LYS A 8 -2.90 1.63 -27.05
C LYS A 8 -2.09 2.56 -27.95
N LYS A 9 -0.81 2.79 -27.61
CA LYS A 9 0.07 3.74 -28.29
C LYS A 9 1.44 3.10 -28.48
N GLU A 10 1.93 3.14 -29.71
CA GLU A 10 3.27 2.69 -30.06
C GLU A 10 4.35 3.48 -29.31
N GLY A 11 5.42 2.80 -28.91
CA GLY A 11 6.54 3.39 -28.16
C GLY A 11 6.23 3.75 -26.70
N LEU A 12 5.03 3.43 -26.19
CA LEU A 12 4.69 3.66 -24.78
C LEU A 12 5.47 2.74 -23.84
N VAL A 13 5.79 1.53 -24.31
CA VAL A 13 6.54 0.53 -23.56
C VAL A 13 7.92 0.36 -24.18
N GLY A 14 8.96 0.34 -23.34
CA GLY A 14 10.33 0.06 -23.74
C GLY A 14 11.03 -0.86 -22.75
N ASN A 15 12.23 -1.34 -23.10
CA ASN A 15 13.06 -2.19 -22.24
C ASN A 15 12.29 -3.41 -21.66
N VAL A 16 11.66 -4.19 -22.53
CA VAL A 16 10.99 -5.44 -22.16
C VAL A 16 12.05 -6.52 -21.94
N LYS A 17 12.02 -7.21 -20.80
CA LYS A 17 12.93 -8.29 -20.41
C LYS A 17 12.19 -9.34 -19.61
N LEU A 18 12.67 -10.58 -19.67
CA LEU A 18 12.23 -11.63 -18.77
C LEU A 18 13.16 -11.68 -17.55
N LYS A 19 12.60 -11.86 -16.36
CA LYS A 19 13.34 -11.80 -15.09
C LYS A 19 13.39 -13.14 -14.34
N GLY A 20 12.78 -14.18 -14.89
CA GLY A 20 12.61 -15.49 -14.25
C GLY A 20 11.30 -15.61 -13.46
N SER A 21 11.06 -16.79 -12.92
CA SER A 21 9.82 -17.12 -12.21
C SER A 21 9.73 -16.48 -10.82
N LEU A 22 8.53 -16.04 -10.45
CA LEU A 22 8.26 -15.54 -9.10
C LEU A 22 7.62 -16.65 -8.26
N GLY A 23 8.34 -17.11 -7.23
CA GLY A 23 7.88 -18.22 -6.37
C GLY A 23 7.85 -19.56 -7.12
N CYS A 24 6.81 -20.37 -6.89
CA CYS A 24 6.64 -21.66 -7.57
C CYS A 24 5.88 -21.55 -8.91
N SER A 25 5.74 -20.34 -9.46
CA SER A 25 5.06 -20.15 -10.74
C SER A 25 5.89 -20.73 -11.88
N ASP A 26 5.23 -21.44 -12.78
CA ASP A 26 5.77 -21.91 -14.05
C ASP A 26 5.92 -20.78 -15.10
N HIS A 27 5.57 -19.55 -14.75
CA HIS A 27 5.63 -18.37 -15.60
C HIS A 27 6.81 -17.45 -15.28
N GLU A 28 7.47 -16.95 -16.32
CA GLU A 28 8.52 -15.93 -16.18
C GLU A 28 7.92 -14.52 -16.08
N MET A 29 8.48 -13.71 -15.20
CA MET A 29 8.07 -12.32 -15.05
C MET A 29 8.53 -11.48 -16.25
N VAL A 30 7.61 -10.71 -16.82
CA VAL A 30 7.90 -9.69 -17.84
C VAL A 30 8.15 -8.34 -17.17
N GLU A 31 9.39 -7.87 -17.20
CA GLU A 31 9.79 -6.53 -16.75
C GLU A 31 9.82 -5.57 -17.93
N PHE A 32 9.20 -4.40 -17.81
CA PHE A 32 9.17 -3.39 -18.87
C PHE A 32 9.09 -1.97 -18.29
N LYS A 33 9.44 -0.97 -19.10
CA LYS A 33 9.35 0.46 -18.75
C LYS A 33 8.17 1.08 -19.48
N ILE A 34 7.31 1.80 -18.77
CA ILE A 34 6.27 2.64 -19.36
C ILE A 34 6.77 4.09 -19.42
N LEU A 35 6.81 4.67 -20.61
CA LEU A 35 7.14 6.07 -20.81
C LEU A 35 5.92 6.94 -20.50
N ARG A 36 5.86 7.51 -19.30
CA ARG A 36 4.78 8.43 -18.90
C ARG A 36 5.36 9.71 -18.32
N ALA A 37 4.94 10.85 -18.86
CA ALA A 37 5.07 12.13 -18.17
C ALA A 37 4.10 12.12 -16.96
N ALA A 38 4.63 11.85 -15.77
CA ALA A 38 3.86 11.94 -14.54
C ALA A 38 3.95 13.36 -14.00
N ARG A 39 2.83 14.10 -13.96
CA ARG A 39 2.73 15.25 -13.05
C ARG A 39 2.66 14.66 -11.65
N ARG A 40 3.72 14.82 -10.86
CA ARG A 40 3.72 14.47 -9.45
C ARG A 40 2.77 15.43 -8.76
N VAL A 41 1.52 15.02 -8.58
CA VAL A 41 0.62 15.72 -7.68
C VAL A 41 1.23 15.56 -6.31
N HIS A 42 1.54 16.67 -5.64
CA HIS A 42 1.97 16.68 -4.24
C HIS A 42 0.75 16.37 -3.37
N SER A 43 0.16 15.19 -3.55
CA SER A 43 -0.71 14.62 -2.54
C SER A 43 0.22 14.27 -1.40
N GLU A 44 0.05 14.95 -0.27
CA GLU A 44 0.68 14.67 1.01
C GLU A 44 0.22 13.29 1.54
N LEU A 45 0.48 12.25 0.74
CA LEU A 45 0.44 10.88 1.18
C LEU A 45 1.80 10.64 1.79
N THR A 46 1.86 10.72 3.12
CA THR A 46 2.94 10.15 3.92
C THR A 46 3.18 8.75 3.37
N THR A 47 4.33 8.56 2.72
CA THR A 47 4.66 7.29 2.10
C THR A 47 4.88 6.31 3.26
N LEU A 48 4.13 5.22 3.24
CA LEU A 48 4.24 4.13 4.22
C LEU A 48 5.69 3.61 4.15
N ASP A 49 6.49 3.76 5.21
CA ASP A 49 7.81 3.13 5.23
C ASP A 49 7.61 1.64 5.53
N PHE A 50 7.49 0.85 4.46
CA PHE A 50 7.31 -0.60 4.53
C PHE A 50 8.39 -1.32 5.35
N ARG A 51 9.55 -0.70 5.59
CA ARG A 51 10.61 -1.29 6.42
C ARG A 51 10.45 -1.01 7.91
N ARG A 52 9.68 0.01 8.28
CA ARG A 52 9.56 0.48 9.68
C ARG A 52 8.16 0.36 10.25
N GLU A 53 7.13 0.18 9.43
CA GLU A 53 5.76 0.10 9.91
C GLU A 53 5.36 -1.30 10.40
N ASP A 54 4.61 -1.31 11.49
CA ASP A 54 3.99 -2.52 12.04
C ASP A 54 2.68 -2.81 11.31
N PHE A 55 2.79 -3.59 10.24
CA PHE A 55 1.64 -4.07 9.48
C PHE A 55 0.69 -4.95 10.30
N GLY A 56 1.17 -5.59 11.36
CA GLY A 56 0.35 -6.39 12.26
C GLY A 56 -0.64 -5.50 13.01
N LEU A 57 -0.12 -4.49 13.71
CA LEU A 57 -0.94 -3.50 14.42
C LEU A 57 -1.90 -2.77 13.48
N PHE A 58 -1.42 -2.36 12.30
CA PHE A 58 -2.26 -1.68 11.31
C PHE A 58 -3.42 -2.57 10.81
N ARG A 59 -3.15 -3.84 10.52
CA ARG A 59 -4.18 -4.81 10.10
C ARG A 59 -5.20 -5.06 11.20
N ASP A 60 -4.75 -5.17 12.45
CA ASP A 60 -5.64 -5.40 13.59
C ASP A 60 -6.56 -4.19 13.82
N LEU A 61 -6.03 -2.98 13.67
CA LEU A 61 -6.81 -1.74 13.73
C LEU A 61 -7.82 -1.64 12.57
N LEU A 62 -7.41 -1.98 11.35
CA LEU A 62 -8.32 -2.03 10.18
C LEU A 62 -9.43 -3.07 10.33
N GLY A 63 -9.13 -4.24 10.91
CA GLY A 63 -10.09 -5.31 11.13
C GLY A 63 -11.16 -4.98 12.17
N ARG A 64 -10.91 -3.99 13.05
CA ARG A 64 -11.87 -3.52 14.07
C ARG A 64 -12.88 -2.49 13.56
N VAL A 65 -12.71 -1.99 12.34
CA VAL A 65 -13.63 -1.01 11.75
C VAL A 65 -14.92 -1.71 11.34
N PRO A 66 -16.11 -1.23 11.74
CA PRO A 66 -17.40 -1.77 11.32
C PRO A 66 -17.71 -1.35 9.87
N TRP A 67 -17.08 -2.05 8.92
CA TRP A 67 -17.15 -1.74 7.49
C TRP A 67 -18.54 -1.87 6.90
N ASP A 68 -19.35 -2.78 7.44
CA ASP A 68 -20.76 -2.96 7.11
C ASP A 68 -21.53 -1.65 7.24
N LYS A 69 -21.41 -0.97 8.38
CA LYS A 69 -22.05 0.33 8.62
C LYS A 69 -21.35 1.48 7.93
N ALA A 70 -20.02 1.43 7.84
CA ALA A 70 -19.26 2.50 7.22
C ALA A 70 -19.56 2.62 5.72
N MET A 71 -19.86 1.50 5.06
CA MET A 71 -20.10 1.43 3.62
C MET A 71 -21.59 1.32 3.22
N GLU A 72 -22.50 1.19 4.19
CA GLU A 72 -23.93 1.03 3.93
C GLU A 72 -24.50 2.18 3.09
N GLY A 73 -25.19 1.84 2.00
CA GLY A 73 -25.85 2.81 1.12
C GLY A 73 -24.92 3.73 0.33
N ARG A 74 -23.60 3.49 0.32
CA ARG A 74 -22.63 4.35 -0.36
C ARG A 74 -22.23 3.81 -1.73
N GLY A 75 -21.99 4.73 -2.66
CA GLY A 75 -21.44 4.40 -3.97
C GLY A 75 -19.94 4.11 -3.91
N ALA A 76 -19.40 3.48 -4.96
CA ALA A 76 -18.01 3.04 -5.01
C ALA A 76 -16.98 4.16 -4.74
N GLN A 77 -17.25 5.39 -5.20
CA GLN A 77 -16.36 6.53 -4.96
C GLN A 77 -16.36 6.97 -3.49
N ASP A 78 -17.52 7.02 -2.85
CA ASP A 78 -17.66 7.40 -1.45
C ASP A 78 -17.07 6.33 -0.53
N SER A 79 -17.35 5.06 -0.83
CA SER A 79 -16.74 3.92 -0.13
C SER A 79 -15.21 3.93 -0.26
N TRP A 80 -14.69 4.25 -1.45
CA TRP A 80 -13.25 4.38 -1.65
C TRP A 80 -12.64 5.53 -0.86
N LEU A 81 -13.34 6.67 -0.77
CA LEU A 81 -12.87 7.82 0.01
C LEU A 81 -12.82 7.48 1.51
N ILE A 82 -13.84 6.79 2.03
CA ILE A 82 -13.89 6.34 3.43
C ILE A 82 -12.76 5.38 3.74
N LEU A 83 -12.53 4.38 2.87
CA LEU A 83 -11.42 3.45 3.03
C LEU A 83 -10.07 4.19 3.13
N ARG A 84 -9.86 5.19 2.26
CA ARG A 84 -8.63 5.97 2.22
C ARG A 84 -8.45 6.87 3.45
N ILE A 85 -9.51 7.50 3.93
CA ILE A 85 -9.47 8.36 5.12
C ILE A 85 -9.21 7.49 6.36
N THR A 86 -9.97 6.41 6.52
CA THR A 86 -9.86 5.51 7.69
C THR A 86 -8.48 4.85 7.75
N SER A 87 -7.96 4.36 6.62
CA SER A 87 -6.60 3.79 6.57
C SER A 87 -5.51 4.82 6.90
N SER A 88 -5.67 6.08 6.47
CA SER A 88 -4.72 7.15 6.80
C SER A 88 -4.75 7.48 8.29
N LYS A 89 -5.93 7.49 8.91
CA LYS A 89 -6.11 7.76 10.34
C LYS A 89 -5.49 6.65 11.21
N LEU A 90 -5.83 5.39 10.94
CA LEU A 90 -5.35 4.25 11.72
C LEU A 90 -3.82 4.10 11.66
N ARG A 91 -3.21 4.48 10.53
CA ARG A 91 -1.75 4.53 10.41
C ARG A 91 -1.11 5.56 11.33
N SER A 92 -1.71 6.76 11.44
CA SER A 92 -1.23 7.79 12.36
C SER A 92 -1.32 7.31 13.81
N ASP A 93 -2.42 6.67 14.18
CA ASP A 93 -2.63 6.18 15.54
C ASP A 93 -1.65 5.03 15.88
N ALA A 94 -1.41 4.11 14.94
CA ALA A 94 -0.41 3.05 15.08
C ALA A 94 1.02 3.60 15.25
N SER A 95 1.36 4.66 14.50
CA SER A 95 2.68 5.31 14.59
C SER A 95 2.90 5.96 15.96
N GLN A 96 1.87 6.66 16.48
CA GLN A 96 1.92 7.33 17.77
C GLN A 96 1.97 6.35 18.95
N GLN A 97 1.29 5.20 18.84
CA GLN A 97 1.34 4.13 19.84
C GLN A 97 2.73 3.46 19.93
N ARG A 98 3.44 3.34 18.81
CA ARG A 98 4.82 2.84 18.80
C ARG A 98 5.77 3.83 19.48
N GLU A 99 5.65 5.12 19.18
CA GLU A 99 6.48 6.16 19.81
C GLU A 99 6.28 6.23 21.33
N SER A 100 5.04 6.05 21.81
CA SER A 100 4.77 6.01 23.25
C SER A 100 5.37 4.77 23.93
N GLN A 101 5.34 3.60 23.28
CA GLN A 101 6.00 2.39 23.78
C GLN A 101 7.53 2.50 23.79
N ALA A 102 8.12 3.14 22.76
CA ALA A 102 9.57 3.35 22.69
C ALA A 102 10.11 4.33 23.74
N LYS A 103 9.24 5.12 24.39
CA LYS A 103 9.61 6.17 25.35
C LYS A 103 9.50 5.73 26.83
N MET A 104 9.10 4.50 27.12
CA MET A 104 9.07 4.00 28.50
C MET A 104 10.51 3.81 29.02
N PRO A 105 10.97 4.56 30.05
CA PRO A 105 12.29 4.36 30.62
C PRO A 105 12.29 3.01 31.35
N GLY A 106 13.26 2.15 31.01
CA GLY A 106 13.53 0.93 31.76
C GLY A 106 13.73 1.29 33.23
N GLY A 107 12.80 0.85 34.08
CA GLY A 107 12.95 0.93 35.52
C GLY A 107 14.17 0.12 35.91
N LEU A 108 15.26 0.81 36.25
CA LEU A 108 16.41 0.23 36.92
C LEU A 108 15.95 -0.18 38.32
N HIS A 109 15.69 -1.47 38.50
CA HIS A 109 15.76 -2.07 39.83
C HIS A 109 17.24 -2.25 40.17
N GLY A 110 17.70 -1.46 41.13
CA GLY A 110 18.92 -1.67 41.90
C GLY A 110 18.55 -1.75 43.37
#